data_AF-A0A965DWV1-F1
#
_entry.id   AF-A0A965DWV1-F1
#
_cell.length_a   1.000
_cell.length_b   1.000
_cell.length_c   1.000
_cell.angle_alpha   90.00
_cell.angle_beta   90.00
_cell.angle_gamma   90.00
#
_symmetry.space_group_name_H-M   'P 1'
#
loop_
_entity.id
_entity.type
_entity.pdbx_description
1 polymer ?
#
loop_
_entity_poly.entity_id
_entity_poly.type
_entity_poly.pdbx_seq_one_letter_code
_entity_poly.pdbx_strand_id
1 'polypeptide(L)'
;MLREHAEVVEVVDGDTIKLDFAGVRQQVRLIGVNTPETKHPTKGVECFGPQASAFLTHWLKPGTRVRVERDTEARDTYRRLLLYVFVATPAGERFVNLELVARGFATALSIEPNTKYQEMFVEAAFDAQRHSRGLWGACP
;
A
#
# COMPACT_ATOMS: atom_id res chain seq x y z
N MET A 1 7.55 -15.85 15.06
CA MET A 1 7.28 -14.42 15.32
C MET A 1 7.64 -13.66 14.06
N LEU A 2 6.75 -12.84 13.49
CA LEU A 2 7.11 -12.04 12.31
C LEU A 2 8.13 -10.97 12.77
N ARG A 3 9.18 -10.74 11.98
CA ARG A 3 10.12 -9.65 12.28
C ARG A 3 9.43 -8.32 12.00
N GLU A 4 9.70 -7.32 12.84
CA GLU A 4 9.18 -5.95 12.68
C GLU A 4 9.80 -5.19 11.51
N HIS A 5 10.85 -5.75 10.90
CA HIS A 5 11.55 -5.15 9.77
C HIS A 5 11.72 -6.17 8.64
N ALA A 6 11.69 -5.67 7.42
CA ALA A 6 11.89 -6.45 6.21
C ALA A 6 12.63 -5.62 5.15
N GLU A 7 13.14 -6.30 4.13
CA GLU A 7 13.72 -5.65 2.96
C GLU A 7 12.77 -5.78 1.77
N VAL A 8 12.60 -4.70 1.01
CA VAL A 8 11.79 -4.71 -0.20
C VAL A 8 12.52 -5.51 -1.28
N VAL A 9 11.82 -6.49 -1.86
CA VAL A 9 12.32 -7.26 -3.01
C VAL A 9 11.84 -6.63 -4.31
N GLU A 10 10.53 -6.37 -4.42
CA GLU A 10 9.90 -5.79 -5.60
C GLU A 10 8.50 -5.23 -5.25
N VAL A 11 8.05 -4.28 -6.05
CA VAL A 11 6.66 -3.84 -6.09
C VAL A 11 5.94 -4.66 -7.15
N VAL A 12 4.87 -5.36 -6.77
CA VAL A 12 4.12 -6.25 -7.66
C VAL A 12 2.99 -5.48 -8.34
N ASP A 13 2.23 -4.69 -7.59
CA ASP A 13 1.22 -3.74 -8.09
C ASP A 13 1.06 -2.59 -7.08
N GLY A 14 0.14 -1.64 -7.34
CA GLY A 14 -0.04 -0.42 -6.54
C GLY A 14 -0.34 -0.63 -5.04
N ASP A 15 -0.76 -1.83 -4.64
CA ASP A 15 -1.04 -2.18 -3.25
C ASP A 15 -0.43 -3.52 -2.79
N THR A 16 0.38 -4.13 -3.65
CA THR A 16 0.97 -5.45 -3.41
C THR A 16 2.48 -5.37 -3.61
N ILE A 17 3.23 -5.75 -2.59
CA ILE A 17 4.69 -5.77 -2.60
C ILE A 17 5.21 -7.14 -2.19
N LYS A 18 6.49 -7.39 -2.43
CA LYS A 18 7.20 -8.56 -1.94
C LYS A 18 8.30 -8.14 -1.00
N LEU A 19 8.28 -8.70 0.20
CA LEU A 19 9.25 -8.43 1.25
C LEU A 19 10.07 -9.67 1.57
N ASP A 20 11.34 -9.47 1.90
CA ASP A 20 12.23 -10.48 2.43
C ASP A 20 12.37 -10.31 3.95
N PHE A 21 11.97 -11.34 4.69
CA PHE A 21 12.09 -11.43 6.13
C PHE A 21 13.27 -12.33 6.49
N ALA A 22 14.49 -11.82 6.30
CA ALA A 22 15.74 -12.53 6.61
C ALA A 22 15.85 -13.90 5.87
N GLY A 23 15.72 -13.85 4.55
CA GLY A 23 15.76 -14.98 3.63
C GLY A 23 14.39 -15.58 3.32
N VAL A 24 13.33 -15.17 4.04
CA VAL A 24 11.97 -15.66 3.80
C VAL A 24 11.17 -14.62 3.02
N ARG A 25 11.01 -14.85 1.72
CA ARG A 25 10.22 -13.97 0.84
C ARG A 25 8.73 -14.20 1.02
N GLN A 26 7.97 -13.11 1.11
CA GLN A 26 6.52 -13.13 1.26
C GLN A 26 5.87 -12.07 0.37
N GLN A 27 4.75 -12.42 -0.27
CA GLN A 27 3.86 -11.42 -0.86
C GLN A 27 3.06 -10.75 0.25
N VAL A 28 2.92 -9.44 0.15
CA VAL A 28 2.30 -8.57 1.14
C VAL A 28 1.24 -7.72 0.44
N ARG A 29 0.01 -7.76 0.95
CA ARG A 29 -1.08 -6.85 0.57
C ARG A 29 -1.15 -5.74 1.62
N LEU A 30 -1.06 -4.51 1.16
CA LEU A 30 -1.16 -3.33 2.01
C LEU A 30 -2.58 -3.23 2.58
N ILE A 31 -2.69 -3.12 3.91
CA ILE A 31 -3.99 -2.92 4.59
C ILE A 31 -4.45 -1.47 4.41
N GLY A 32 -5.76 -1.24 4.32
CA GLY A 32 -6.36 0.10 4.33
C GLY A 32 -6.47 0.77 2.97
N VAL A 33 -5.92 0.17 1.91
CA VAL A 33 -5.76 0.80 0.60
C VAL A 33 -6.31 -0.07 -0.53
N ASN A 34 -6.85 0.55 -1.57
CA ASN A 34 -7.16 -0.09 -2.83
C ASN A 34 -6.66 0.78 -3.99
N THR A 35 -5.70 0.27 -4.75
CA THR A 35 -5.19 1.00 -5.94
C THR A 35 -5.92 0.56 -7.20
N PRO A 36 -6.03 1.43 -8.21
CA PRO A 36 -6.47 1.00 -9.54
C PRO A 36 -5.52 -0.08 -10.08
N GLU A 37 -6.08 -1.18 -10.55
CA GLU A 37 -5.34 -2.38 -10.95
C GLU A 37 -4.63 -2.17 -12.29
N THR A 38 -3.38 -2.65 -12.39
CA THR A 38 -2.62 -2.60 -13.66
C THR A 38 -2.57 -3.95 -14.37
N LYS A 39 -2.92 -5.04 -13.67
CA LYS A 39 -2.73 -6.42 -14.13
C LYS A 39 -4.01 -7.25 -14.15
N HIS A 40 -5.18 -6.61 -14.07
CA HIS A 40 -6.45 -7.35 -14.03
C HIS A 40 -6.69 -8.10 -15.34
N PRO A 41 -6.86 -9.45 -15.33
CA PRO A 41 -6.89 -10.27 -16.54
C PRO A 41 -7.95 -9.86 -17.58
N THR A 42 -9.07 -9.31 -17.09
CA THR A 42 -10.23 -8.96 -17.93
C THR A 42 -10.53 -7.46 -18.02
N LYS A 43 -10.01 -6.64 -17.10
CA LYS A 43 -10.31 -5.20 -17.07
C LYS A 43 -9.22 -4.35 -17.72
N GLY A 44 -8.04 -4.92 -17.93
CA GLY A 44 -6.88 -4.18 -18.43
C GLY A 44 -6.33 -3.24 -17.35
N VAL A 45 -5.68 -2.17 -17.81
CA VAL A 45 -5.08 -1.14 -16.95
C VAL A 45 -6.16 -0.13 -16.56
N GLU A 46 -6.46 -0.03 -15.26
CA GLU A 46 -7.40 0.95 -14.73
C GLU A 46 -6.76 2.35 -14.69
N CYS A 47 -7.61 3.39 -14.79
CA CYS A 47 -7.17 4.78 -14.74
C CYS A 47 -6.34 5.04 -13.47
N PHE A 48 -5.20 5.71 -13.62
CA PHE A 48 -4.27 6.05 -12.55
C PHE A 48 -3.49 4.87 -11.92
N GLY A 49 -3.72 3.63 -12.37
CA GLY A 49 -3.00 2.44 -11.89
C GLY A 49 -1.48 2.51 -12.12
N PRO A 50 -0.98 2.88 -13.32
CA PRO A 50 0.45 3.02 -13.57
C PRO A 50 1.12 4.05 -12.66
N GLN A 51 0.43 5.15 -12.36
CA GLN A 51 0.90 6.20 -11.47
C GLN A 51 1.01 5.72 -10.02
N ALA A 52 0.02 4.95 -9.55
CA ALA A 52 0.06 4.34 -8.22
C ALA A 52 1.22 3.35 -8.08
N SER A 53 1.39 2.46 -9.06
CA SER A 53 2.53 1.52 -9.13
C SER A 53 3.87 2.22 -9.18
N ALA A 54 4.00 3.29 -9.98
CA ALA A 54 5.23 4.07 -10.09
C ALA A 54 5.58 4.80 -8.78
N PHE A 55 4.59 5.39 -8.10
CA PHE A 55 4.78 6.02 -6.81
C PHE A 55 5.32 5.02 -5.78
N LEU A 56 4.68 3.85 -5.68
CA LEU A 56 5.10 2.84 -4.73
C LEU A 56 6.50 2.31 -5.05
N THR A 57 6.82 2.09 -6.32
CA THR A 57 8.16 1.67 -6.78
C THR A 57 9.24 2.71 -6.45
N HIS A 58 8.92 4.00 -6.57
CA HIS A 58 9.85 5.07 -6.24
C HIS A 58 10.19 5.08 -4.74
N TRP A 59 9.19 4.87 -3.87
CA TRP A 59 9.36 4.84 -2.42
C TRP A 59 9.98 3.53 -1.93
N LEU A 60 9.59 2.42 -2.53
CA LEU A 60 9.97 1.07 -2.14
C LEU A 60 10.83 0.43 -3.23
N LYS A 61 12.00 1.01 -3.49
CA LYS A 61 13.01 0.39 -4.35
C LYS A 61 13.50 -0.93 -3.74
N PRO A 62 13.92 -1.91 -4.57
CA PRO A 62 14.58 -3.10 -4.07
C PRO A 62 15.76 -2.75 -3.13
N GLY A 63 15.86 -3.45 -2.01
CA GLY A 63 16.86 -3.17 -0.97
C GLY A 63 16.42 -2.15 0.09
N THR A 64 15.30 -1.45 -0.11
CA THR A 64 14.76 -0.53 0.90
C THR A 64 14.35 -1.31 2.15
N ARG A 65 14.88 -0.91 3.31
CA ARG A 65 14.42 -1.42 4.60
C ARG A 65 13.12 -0.74 5.00
N VAL A 66 12.16 -1.54 5.43
CA VAL A 66 10.86 -1.08 5.93
C VAL A 66 10.62 -1.65 7.32
N ARG A 67 9.93 -0.86 8.14
CA ARG A 67 9.26 -1.38 9.33
C ARG A 67 7.86 -1.83 8.92
N VAL A 68 7.42 -2.95 9.47
CA VAL A 68 6.11 -3.52 9.19
C VAL A 68 5.33 -3.73 10.47
N GLU A 69 4.02 -3.63 10.35
CA GLU A 69 3.10 -3.84 11.46
C GLU A 69 1.91 -4.67 11.00
N ARG A 70 1.51 -5.61 11.85
CA ARG A 70 0.34 -6.46 11.63
C ARG A 70 -0.86 -5.89 12.37
N ASP A 71 -2.02 -6.27 11.87
CA ASP A 71 -3.28 -6.12 12.58
C ASP A 71 -3.78 -7.50 13.05
N THR A 72 -5.06 -7.62 13.38
CA THR A 72 -5.69 -8.83 13.94
C THR A 72 -5.49 -10.06 13.06
N GLU A 73 -5.86 -10.01 11.79
CA GLU A 73 -5.70 -11.09 10.82
C GLU A 73 -4.40 -10.97 10.03
N ALA A 74 -3.62 -12.05 10.01
CA ALA A 74 -2.28 -12.03 9.44
C ALA A 74 -2.25 -12.20 7.91
N ARG A 75 -3.28 -12.84 7.31
CA ARG A 75 -3.31 -13.19 5.89
C ARG A 75 -4.71 -13.05 5.29
N ASP A 76 -4.75 -12.75 4.00
CA ASP A 76 -5.98 -12.83 3.22
C ASP A 76 -6.25 -14.25 2.70
N THR A 77 -7.38 -14.42 2.01
CA THR A 77 -7.80 -15.68 1.38
C THR A 77 -6.84 -16.15 0.27
N TYR A 78 -6.08 -15.23 -0.32
CA TYR A 78 -5.02 -15.50 -1.31
C TYR A 78 -3.67 -15.82 -0.66
N ARG A 79 -3.64 -15.97 0.68
CA ARG A 79 -2.46 -16.31 1.48
C ARG A 79 -1.38 -15.22 1.47
N ARG A 80 -1.66 -14.00 1.02
CA ARG A 80 -0.75 -12.84 1.15
C ARG A 80 -0.70 -12.39 2.60
N LEU A 81 0.46 -11.93 3.06
CA LEU A 81 0.55 -11.28 4.37
C LEU A 81 -0.16 -9.93 4.34
N LEU A 82 -0.91 -9.62 5.38
CA LEU A 82 -1.58 -8.33 5.55
C LEU A 82 -0.72 -7.44 6.45
N LEU A 83 -0.23 -6.32 5.91
CA LEU A 83 0.67 -5.43 6.65
C LEU A 83 0.38 -3.94 6.42
N TYR A 84 0.62 -3.18 7.47
CA TYR A 84 0.97 -1.76 7.41
C TYR A 84 2.49 -1.63 7.22
N VAL A 85 2.91 -0.74 6.33
CA VAL A 85 4.32 -0.59 5.95
C VAL A 85 4.79 0.84 6.18
N PHE A 86 5.94 0.98 6.82
CA PHE A 86 6.56 2.24 7.14
C PHE A 86 7.98 2.30 6.56
N VAL A 87 8.35 3.45 6.00
CA VAL A 87 9.66 3.65 5.37
C VAL A 87 10.33 4.90 5.95
N ALA A 88 11.62 4.79 6.24
CA ALA A 88 12.40 5.94 6.68
C ALA A 88 12.67 6.89 5.50
N THR A 89 12.46 8.19 5.72
CA THR A 89 12.79 9.25 4.77
C THR A 89 13.65 10.33 5.46
N PRO A 90 14.30 11.24 4.70
CA PRO A 90 15.03 12.36 5.31
C PRO A 90 14.15 13.25 6.22
N ALA A 91 12.83 13.25 6.02
CA ALA A 91 11.86 14.00 6.81
C ALA A 91 11.23 13.17 7.95
N GLY A 92 11.78 12.00 8.28
CA GLY A 92 11.25 11.06 9.27
C GLY A 92 10.61 9.82 8.66
N GLU A 93 10.07 8.95 9.52
CA GLU A 93 9.34 7.75 9.09
C GLU A 93 8.00 8.14 8.44
N ARG A 94 7.65 7.47 7.35
CA ARG A 94 6.40 7.69 6.61
C ARG A 94 5.59 6.41 6.55
N PHE A 95 4.29 6.54 6.77
CA PHE A 95 3.33 5.45 6.66
C PHE A 95 2.91 5.29 5.19
N VAL A 96 3.50 4.30 4.51
CA VAL A 96 3.38 4.12 3.05
C VAL A 96 1.92 3.92 2.63
N ASN A 97 1.17 3.09 3.35
CA ASN A 97 -0.23 2.84 3.07
C ASN A 97 -1.03 4.16 3.08
N LEU A 98 -0.84 4.99 4.10
CA LEU A 98 -1.57 6.26 4.22
C LEU A 98 -1.16 7.27 3.14
N GLU A 99 0.12 7.32 2.78
CA GLU A 99 0.63 8.21 1.74
C GLU A 99 0.03 7.89 0.36
N LEU A 100 -0.25 6.62 0.06
CA LEU A 100 -0.99 6.23 -1.16
C LEU A 100 -2.37 6.90 -1.21
N VAL A 101 -3.11 6.85 -0.10
CA VAL A 101 -4.47 7.43 -0.03
C VAL A 101 -4.42 8.95 0.00
N ALA A 102 -3.59 9.56 0.85
CA ALA A 102 -3.50 11.01 1.02
C ALA A 102 -3.10 11.77 -0.25
N ARG A 103 -2.36 11.11 -1.15
CA ARG A 103 -1.94 11.66 -2.44
C ARG A 103 -2.86 11.28 -3.60
N GLY A 104 -3.90 10.48 -3.35
CA GLY A 104 -4.86 10.04 -4.37
C GLY A 104 -4.33 8.97 -5.31
N PHE A 105 -3.38 8.14 -4.88
CA PHE A 105 -2.97 6.93 -5.62
C PHE A 105 -3.84 5.71 -5.31
N ALA A 106 -4.56 5.73 -4.18
CA ALA A 106 -5.46 4.68 -3.73
C ALA A 106 -6.73 5.28 -3.13
N THR A 107 -7.81 4.50 -3.09
CA THR A 107 -8.97 4.75 -2.22
C THR A 107 -8.76 4.08 -0.87
N ALA A 108 -9.44 4.58 0.17
CA ALA A 108 -9.49 3.87 1.46
C ALA A 108 -10.28 2.56 1.32
N LEU A 109 -9.82 1.51 2.00
CA LEU A 109 -10.48 0.20 2.03
C LEU A 109 -10.41 -0.40 3.44
N SER A 110 -11.54 -0.45 4.14
CA SER A 110 -11.66 -1.08 5.46
C SER A 110 -12.21 -2.50 5.35
N ILE A 111 -11.47 -3.46 5.89
CA ILE A 111 -11.87 -4.88 5.96
C ILE A 111 -11.65 -5.35 7.39
N GLU A 112 -12.74 -5.66 8.10
CA GLU A 112 -12.66 -6.22 9.45
C GLU A 112 -11.97 -7.59 9.47
N PRO A 113 -11.23 -7.94 10.52
CA PRO A 113 -10.94 -7.15 11.74
C PRO A 113 -9.70 -6.24 11.63
N ASN A 114 -9.19 -5.98 10.42
CA ASN A 114 -7.95 -5.23 10.19
C ASN A 114 -8.21 -3.74 9.96
N THR A 115 -8.69 -3.06 11.00
CA THR A 115 -9.21 -1.69 10.93
C THR A 115 -8.48 -0.71 11.84
N LYS A 116 -7.30 -1.07 12.37
CA LYS A 116 -6.53 -0.26 13.34
C LYS A 116 -6.36 1.22 12.98
N TYR A 117 -6.17 1.54 11.69
CA TYR A 117 -5.96 2.92 11.21
C TYR A 117 -7.09 3.43 10.31
N GLN A 118 -8.28 2.82 10.35
CA GLN A 118 -9.35 3.11 9.40
C GLN A 118 -9.76 4.59 9.35
N GLU A 119 -9.83 5.26 10.50
CA GLU A 119 -10.23 6.66 10.60
C GLU A 119 -9.23 7.55 9.85
N MET A 120 -7.93 7.31 10.00
CA MET A 120 -6.88 8.05 9.28
C MET A 120 -7.00 7.88 7.77
N PHE A 121 -7.30 6.66 7.29
CA PHE A 121 -7.48 6.41 5.87
C PHE A 121 -8.71 7.13 5.30
N VAL A 122 -9.83 7.11 6.03
CA VAL A 122 -11.07 7.78 5.63
C VAL A 122 -10.85 9.30 5.54
N GLU A 123 -10.23 9.90 6.54
CA GLU A 123 -9.91 11.33 6.55
C GLU A 123 -8.98 11.72 5.40
N ALA A 124 -7.91 10.94 5.18
CA ALA A 124 -6.97 11.17 4.09
C ALA A 124 -7.64 11.05 2.71
N ALA A 125 -8.53 10.08 2.53
CA ALA A 125 -9.29 9.90 1.28
C ALA A 125 -10.22 11.10 1.03
N PHE A 126 -10.93 11.55 2.06
CA PHE A 126 -11.81 12.71 1.98
C PHE A 126 -11.03 13.98 1.61
N ASP A 127 -9.89 14.24 2.24
CA ASP A 127 -9.03 15.38 1.92
C ASP A 127 -8.46 15.31 0.49
N ALA A 128 -8.02 14.13 0.05
CA ALA A 128 -7.53 13.92 -1.31
C ALA A 128 -8.63 14.17 -2.36
N GLN A 129 -9.86 13.71 -2.09
CA GLN A 129 -11.01 13.92 -2.97
C GLN A 129 -11.40 15.39 -3.06
N ARG A 130 -11.51 16.08 -1.90
CA ARG A 130 -11.87 17.50 -1.83
C ARG A 130 -10.91 18.40 -2.60
N HIS A 131 -9.65 18.00 -2.69
CA HIS A 131 -8.60 18.73 -3.40
C HIS A 131 -8.26 18.13 -4.77
N SER A 132 -9.07 17.19 -5.27
CA SER A 132 -8.89 16.56 -6.59
C SER A 132 -7.47 16.01 -6.82
N ARG A 133 -6.87 15.41 -5.79
CA ARG A 133 -5.52 14.85 -5.86
C ARG A 133 -5.53 13.50 -6.57
N GLY A 134 -4.53 13.27 -7.40
CA GLY A 134 -4.30 11.98 -8.05
C GLY A 134 -5.53 11.52 -8.85
N LEU A 135 -5.98 10.29 -8.59
CA LEU A 135 -7.13 9.68 -9.26
C LEU A 135 -8.40 10.55 -9.20
N TRP A 136 -8.59 11.33 -8.13
CA TRP A 136 -9.79 12.16 -7.94
C TRP A 136 -9.88 13.37 -8.88
N GLY A 137 -8.77 13.78 -9.49
CA GLY A 137 -8.74 14.84 -10.50
C GLY A 137 -8.35 14.35 -11.90
N ALA A 138 -7.78 13.14 -11.99
CA ALA A 138 -7.26 12.58 -13.23
C ALA A 138 -8.22 11.59 -13.91
N CYS A 139 -9.10 10.93 -13.16
CA CYS A 139 -10.03 9.94 -13.69
C CYS A 139 -11.45 10.52 -13.88
N PRO A 140 -12.20 10.06 -14.90
CA PRO A 140 -13.59 10.48 -15.13
C PRO A 140 -14.56 10.08 -14.02
#